data_AF-A0A0P6Z183-F1
#
_entry.id   AF-A0A0P6Z183-F1
#
_cell.length_a   1.000
_cell.length_b   1.000
_cell.length_c   1.000
_cell.angle_alpha   90.00
_cell.angle_beta   90.00
_cell.angle_gamma   90.00
#
_symmetry.space_group_name_H-M   'P 1'
#
loop_
_entity.id
_entity.type
_entity.pdbx_description
1 polymer ?
#
loop_
_entity_poly.entity_id
_entity_poly.type
_entity_poly.pdbx_seq_one_letter_code
_entity_poly.pdbx_strand_id
1 'polypeptide(L)'
;MPAKHRRRRWPIYAEGYRRETLQLAQTSKKKVYAARMLLRDAIGGGLHRTHPDKAELIATRVLVLLAEIETDQVSIARNMEAASIAAEDDPAL
;
A
#
# COMPACT_ATOMS: atom_id res chain seq x y z
N MET A 1 25.15 -9.84 -27.13
CA MET A 1 25.50 -9.51 -25.73
C MET A 1 24.26 -8.97 -25.04
N PRO A 2 23.76 -9.56 -23.94
CA PRO A 2 22.59 -9.03 -23.26
C PRO A 2 22.98 -7.76 -22.49
N ALA A 3 22.26 -6.67 -22.76
CA ALA A 3 22.44 -5.40 -22.07
C ALA A 3 22.28 -5.61 -20.56
N LYS A 4 23.35 -5.37 -19.80
CA LYS A 4 23.32 -5.35 -18.33
C LYS A 4 22.18 -4.41 -17.91
N HIS A 5 21.16 -4.93 -17.26
CA HIS A 5 20.12 -4.14 -16.59
C HIS A 5 20.79 -3.26 -15.53
N ARG A 6 21.27 -2.08 -15.94
CA ARG A 6 21.63 -1.01 -15.02
C ARG A 6 20.36 -0.75 -14.24
N ARG A 7 20.37 -1.05 -12.93
CA ARG A 7 19.30 -0.69 -12.01
C ARG A 7 19.02 0.79 -12.26
N ARG A 8 17.91 1.10 -12.94
CA ARG A 8 17.53 2.47 -13.25
C ARG A 8 17.37 3.16 -11.91
N ARG A 9 18.38 3.95 -11.53
CA ARG A 9 18.24 4.90 -10.43
C ARG A 9 17.14 5.84 -10.88
N TRP A 10 16.22 6.11 -9.98
CA TRP A 10 15.18 7.08 -10.23
C TRP A 10 15.86 8.44 -10.47
N PRO A 11 15.39 9.23 -11.45
CA PRO A 11 15.84 10.59 -11.62
C PRO A 11 15.68 11.38 -10.32
N ILE A 12 16.56 12.35 -10.09
CA ILE A 12 16.58 13.13 -8.84
C ILE A 12 15.24 13.84 -8.62
N TYR A 13 14.61 14.35 -9.70
CA TYR A 13 13.30 15.01 -9.65
C TYR A 13 12.19 14.08 -9.14
N ALA A 14 12.30 12.76 -9.34
CA ALA A 14 11.28 11.79 -8.97
C ALA A 14 11.55 11.10 -7.62
N GLU A 15 12.66 11.42 -6.95
CA GLU A 15 13.07 10.77 -5.70
C GLU A 15 12.11 11.07 -4.54
N GLY A 16 11.47 12.25 -4.52
CA GLY A 16 10.43 12.59 -3.55
C GLY A 16 9.21 11.67 -3.66
N TYR A 17 8.60 11.62 -4.85
CA TYR A 17 7.46 10.74 -5.16
C TYR A 17 7.78 9.27 -4.89
N ARG A 18 9.00 8.83 -5.20
CA ARG A 18 9.47 7.49 -4.93
C ARG A 18 9.46 7.16 -3.44
N ARG A 19 10.04 8.02 -2.60
CA ARG A 19 10.14 7.78 -1.15
C ARG A 19 8.76 7.68 -0.52
N GLU A 20 7.88 8.59 -0.87
CA GLU A 20 6.50 8.59 -0.39
C GLU A 20 5.75 7.33 -0.86
N THR A 21 5.86 6.97 -2.14
CA THR A 21 5.26 5.75 -2.69
C THR A 21 5.74 4.49 -1.98
N LEU A 22 7.04 4.39 -1.70
CA LEU A 22 7.61 3.25 -0.96
C LEU A 22 7.11 3.21 0.48
N GLN A 23 6.96 4.37 1.12
CA GLN A 23 6.46 4.46 2.49
C GLN A 23 4.97 4.08 2.59
N LEU A 24 4.15 4.55 1.65
CA LEU A 24 2.75 4.16 1.52
C LEU A 24 2.64 2.64 1.31
N ALA A 25 3.37 2.09 0.33
CA ALA A 25 3.36 0.65 0.06
C ALA A 25 3.77 -0.20 1.28
N GLN A 26 4.81 0.23 2.01
CA GLN A 26 5.25 -0.44 3.23
C GLN A 26 4.18 -0.36 4.34
N THR A 27 3.47 0.76 4.44
CA THR A 27 2.39 0.98 5.41
C THR A 27 1.18 0.12 5.07
N SER A 28 0.74 0.11 3.81
CA SER A 28 -0.35 -0.75 3.34
C SER A 28 -0.03 -2.23 3.55
N LYS A 29 1.22 -2.66 3.32
CA LYS A 29 1.67 -4.04 3.63
C LYS A 29 1.47 -4.40 5.10
N LYS A 30 1.77 -3.49 6.03
CA LYS A 30 1.55 -3.70 7.47
C LYS A 30 0.06 -3.80 7.79
N LYS A 31 -0.78 -2.94 7.19
CA LYS A 31 -2.24 -2.97 7.34
C LYS A 31 -2.84 -4.29 6.86
N VAL A 32 -2.39 -4.81 5.71
CA VAL A 32 -2.81 -6.13 5.19
C VAL A 32 -2.46 -7.25 6.18
N TYR A 33 -1.24 -7.23 6.73
CA TYR A 33 -0.83 -8.24 7.71
C TYR A 33 -1.68 -8.16 8.99
N ALA A 34 -1.95 -6.96 9.50
CA ALA A 34 -2.81 -6.76 10.66
C ALA A 34 -4.24 -7.26 10.40
N ALA A 35 -4.83 -6.92 9.25
CA ALA A 35 -6.15 -7.39 8.84
C ALA A 35 -6.23 -8.93 8.80
N ARG A 36 -5.20 -9.57 8.21
CA ARG A 36 -5.10 -11.03 8.16
C ARG A 36 -5.03 -11.66 9.55
N MET A 37 -4.25 -11.08 10.46
CA MET A 37 -4.13 -11.59 11.83
C MET A 37 -5.45 -11.49 12.59
N LEU A 38 -6.13 -10.34 12.50
CA LEU A 38 -7.44 -10.12 13.10
C LEU A 38 -8.48 -11.16 12.63
N LEU A 39 -8.55 -11.40 11.32
CA LEU A 39 -9.46 -12.41 10.76
C LEU A 39 -9.08 -13.84 11.20
N ARG A 40 -7.78 -14.16 11.20
CA ARG A 40 -7.30 -15.48 11.65
C ARG A 40 -7.71 -15.74 13.09
N ASP A 41 -7.55 -14.77 13.98
CA ASP A 41 -7.86 -14.94 15.40
C ASP A 41 -9.37 -15.05 15.62
N ALA A 42 -10.18 -14.24 14.90
CA ALA A 42 -11.64 -14.30 14.97
C ALA A 42 -12.23 -15.62 14.44
N ILE A 43 -11.70 -16.13 13.32
CA ILE A 43 -12.20 -17.36 12.68
C ILE A 43 -11.62 -18.59 13.37
N GLY A 44 -10.30 -18.63 13.56
CA GLY A 44 -9.56 -19.76 14.12
C GLY A 44 -9.88 -20.00 15.59
N GLY A 45 -10.21 -18.96 16.36
CA GLY A 45 -10.67 -19.08 17.74
C GLY A 45 -12.17 -19.41 17.90
N GLY A 46 -12.92 -19.55 16.80
CA GLY A 46 -14.36 -19.77 16.85
C GLY A 46 -15.17 -18.60 17.42
N LEU A 47 -14.59 -17.39 17.45
CA LEU A 47 -15.19 -16.20 18.05
C LEU A 47 -16.55 -15.88 17.43
N HIS A 48 -16.70 -16.11 16.13
CA HIS A 48 -17.98 -15.97 15.42
C HIS A 48 -19.12 -16.83 15.99
N ARG A 49 -18.82 -17.92 16.70
CA ARG A 49 -19.82 -18.81 17.32
C ARG A 49 -20.07 -18.46 18.78
N THR A 50 -19.04 -18.04 19.51
CA THR A 50 -19.12 -17.79 20.96
C THR A 50 -19.45 -16.33 21.28
N HIS A 51 -19.01 -15.40 20.45
CA HIS A 51 -19.17 -13.96 20.62
C HIS A 51 -19.37 -13.26 19.26
N PRO A 52 -20.54 -13.41 18.62
CA PRO A 52 -20.80 -12.87 17.29
C PRO A 52 -20.57 -11.36 17.20
N ASP A 53 -20.99 -10.58 18.19
CA ASP A 53 -20.81 -9.12 18.20
C ASP A 53 -19.33 -8.71 18.15
N LYS A 54 -18.46 -9.48 18.85
CA LYS A 54 -17.01 -9.23 18.80
C LYS A 54 -16.43 -9.59 17.44
N ALA A 55 -16.94 -10.63 16.79
CA ALA A 55 -16.53 -11.01 15.45
C ALA A 55 -16.96 -9.95 14.42
N GLU A 56 -18.15 -9.36 14.58
CA GLU A 56 -18.61 -8.24 13.75
C GLU A 56 -17.71 -7.01 13.91
N LEU A 57 -17.39 -6.60 15.13
CA LEU A 57 -16.46 -5.49 15.39
C LEU A 57 -15.08 -5.72 14.74
N ILE A 58 -14.58 -6.96 14.77
CA ILE A 58 -13.33 -7.32 14.09
C ILE A 58 -13.47 -7.19 12.57
N ALA A 59 -14.59 -7.69 11.99
CA ALA A 59 -14.86 -7.57 10.57
C ALA A 59 -14.94 -6.10 10.13
N THR A 60 -15.63 -5.24 10.89
CA THR A 60 -15.69 -3.80 10.65
C THR A 60 -14.30 -3.17 10.68
N ARG A 61 -13.46 -3.51 11.67
CA ARG A 61 -12.09 -3.00 11.74
C ARG A 61 -11.24 -3.41 10.55
N VAL A 62 -11.42 -4.64 10.05
CA VAL A 62 -10.75 -5.12 8.84
C VAL A 62 -11.20 -4.33 7.61
N LEU A 63 -12.49 -4.04 7.47
CA LEU A 63 -13.01 -3.21 6.38
C LEU A 63 -12.41 -1.79 6.40
N VAL A 64 -12.25 -1.19 7.59
CA VAL A 64 -11.58 0.11 7.74
C VAL A 64 -10.12 0.04 7.26
N LEU A 65 -9.38 -0.99 7.66
CA LEU A 65 -7.99 -1.18 7.21
C LEU A 65 -7.90 -1.33 5.68
N LEU A 66 -8.86 -2.00 5.05
CA LEU A 66 -8.92 -2.14 3.60
C LEU A 66 -9.20 -0.80 2.90
N ALA A 67 -10.15 -0.01 3.41
CA ALA A 67 -10.43 1.33 2.87
C ALA A 67 -9.23 2.28 3.00
N GLU A 68 -8.48 2.18 4.11
CA GLU A 68 -7.22 2.91 4.28
C GLU A 68 -6.15 2.48 3.26
N ILE A 69 -6.08 1.18 2.92
CA ILE A 69 -5.17 0.67 1.89
C ILE A 69 -5.57 1.20 0.51
N GLU A 70 -6.86 1.22 0.19
CA GLU A 70 -7.36 1.79 -1.07
C GLU A 70 -6.99 3.27 -1.19
N THR A 71 -7.09 4.02 -0.10
CA THR A 71 -6.67 5.44 -0.05
C THR A 71 -5.17 5.59 -0.28
N ASP A 72 -4.35 4.73 0.34
CA ASP A 72 -2.90 4.70 0.10
C ASP A 72 -2.60 4.39 -1.39
N GLN A 73 -3.34 3.47 -2.02
CA GLN A 73 -3.19 3.11 -3.44
C GLN A 73 -3.53 4.26 -4.38
N VAL A 74 -4.59 5.03 -4.09
CA VAL A 74 -4.92 6.25 -4.84
C VAL A 74 -3.78 7.26 -4.76
N SER A 75 -3.18 7.42 -3.58
CA SER A 75 -2.05 8.34 -3.38
C SER A 75 -0.80 7.88 -4.14
N ILE A 76 -0.53 6.57 -4.16
CA ILE A 76 0.53 5.98 -4.99
C ILE A 76 0.29 6.26 -6.48
N ALA A 77 -0.94 6.09 -6.96
CA ALA A 77 -1.29 6.38 -8.36
C ALA A 77 -1.02 7.84 -8.73
N ARG A 78 -1.44 8.78 -7.87
CA ARG A 78 -1.16 10.22 -8.05
C ARG A 78 0.33 10.54 -8.06
N ASN A 79 1.11 9.91 -7.19
CA ASN A 79 2.56 10.09 -7.17
C ASN A 79 3.24 9.58 -8.43
N MET A 80 2.74 8.48 -9.01
CA MET A 80 3.24 7.97 -10.29
C MET A 80 2.89 8.93 -11.44
N GLU A 81 1.68 9.46 -11.46
CA GLU A 81 1.24 10.45 -12.45
C GLU A 81 2.06 11.75 -12.36
N ALA A 82 2.22 12.30 -11.16
CA ALA A 82 3.03 13.50 -10.92
C ALA A 82 4.50 13.31 -11.31
N ALA A 83 5.07 12.12 -11.04
CA ALA A 83 6.43 11.79 -11.47
C ALA A 83 6.54 11.67 -13.00
N SER A 84 5.48 11.23 -13.69
CA SER A 84 5.44 11.17 -15.15
C SER A 84 5.40 12.56 -15.76
N ILE A 85 4.53 13.45 -15.26
CA ILE A 85 4.44 14.83 -15.73
C ILE A 85 5.78 15.56 -15.52
N ALA A 86 6.38 15.42 -14.33
CA ALA A 86 7.68 16.00 -14.04
C ALA A 86 8.81 15.48 -14.93
N ALA A 87 8.66 14.28 -15.51
CA ALA A 87 9.61 13.74 -16.47
C ALA A 87 9.45 14.36 -17.88
N GLU A 88 8.23 14.74 -18.25
CA GLU A 88 7.93 15.41 -19.53
C GLU A 88 8.39 16.88 -19.53
N ASP A 89 8.36 17.52 -18.37
CA ASP A 89 8.75 18.92 -18.18
C ASP A 89 10.26 19.14 -17.93
N ASP A 90 11.07 18.07 -17.86
CA ASP A 90 12.53 18.17 -17.66
C ASP A 90 13.23 18.41 -19.01
N PRO A 91 13.75 19.62 -19.31
CA PRO A 91 14.39 19.93 -20.58
C PRO A 91 15.74 19.21 -20.78
N ALA A 92 16.20 18.42 -19.81
CA ALA A 92 17.42 17.63 -19.88
C ALA A 92 17.19 16.15 -20.28
N LEU A 93 15.94 15.73 -20.54
CA LEU A 93 15.56 14.43 -21.12
C LEU A 93 15.30 14.54 -22.63
#